data_AF-A0A3D1PNH0-F1
#
_entry.id   AF-A0A3D1PNH0-F1
#
_cell.length_a   1.000
_cell.length_b   1.000
_cell.length_c   1.000
_cell.angle_alpha   90.00
_cell.angle_beta   90.00
_cell.angle_gamma   90.00
#
_symmetry.space_group_name_H-M   'P 1'
#
loop_
_entity.id
_entity.type
_entity.pdbx_description
1 polymer ?
#
loop_
_entity_poly.entity_id
_entity_poly.type
_entity_poly.pdbx_seq_one_letter_code
_entity_poly.pdbx_strand_id
1 'polypeptide(L)' 'MKYRIEKNTVQETLILPLYSRKLCTELYPNLYRDETAVRLIDQIDYDFSVAEKNSRSLMQRFGALEVA' A
#
# COMPACT_ATOMS: atom_id res chain seq x y z
N MET A 1 18.06 8.18 -1.03
CA MET A 1 17.88 7.94 0.42
C MET A 1 16.42 7.58 0.64
N LYS A 2 16.11 6.47 1.31
CA LYS A 2 14.71 6.11 1.61
C LYS A 2 14.25 6.81 2.89
N TYR A 3 12.97 7.14 2.98
CA TYR A 3 12.36 7.74 4.16
C TYR A 3 11.90 6.65 5.13
N ARG A 4 12.47 6.64 6.33
CA ARG A 4 12.14 5.65 7.35
C ARG A 4 10.89 6.05 8.11
N ILE A 5 9.97 5.09 8.25
CA ILE A 5 8.74 5.26 9.03
C ILE A 5 8.92 4.53 10.35
N GLU A 6 8.90 5.29 11.45
CA GLU A 6 9.00 4.72 12.79
C GLU A 6 7.68 4.12 13.23
N LYS A 7 7.77 3.04 14.01
CA LYS A 7 6.61 2.34 14.58
C LYS A 7 5.90 3.19 15.63
N ASN A 8 4.60 2.97 15.80
CA ASN A 8 3.71 3.68 16.72
C ASN A 8 3.63 5.18 16.47
N THR A 9 3.82 5.60 15.21
CA THR A 9 3.65 6.99 14.79
C THR A 9 2.36 7.17 14.01
N VAL A 10 1.86 8.40 13.96
CA VAL A 10 0.73 8.75 13.09
C VAL A 10 1.03 8.46 11.62
N GLN A 11 2.30 8.56 11.21
CA GLN A 11 2.71 8.27 9.84
C GLN A 11 2.58 6.78 9.50
N GLU A 12 2.88 5.88 10.44
CA GLU A 12 2.71 4.44 10.25
C GLU A 12 1.25 4.08 9.89
N THR A 13 0.27 4.77 10.47
CA THR A 13 -1.16 4.60 10.17
C THR A 13 -1.47 4.81 8.68
N LEU A 14 -0.71 5.65 7.98
CA LEU A 14 -0.92 5.96 6.56
C LEU A 14 -0.25 4.94 5.61
N ILE A 15 0.60 4.05 6.12
CA ILE A 15 1.35 3.11 5.30
C ILE A 15 0.46 2.05 4.68
N LEU A 16 -0.48 1.50 5.45
CA LEU A 16 -1.38 0.47 4.93
C LEU A 16 -2.32 1.01 3.83
N PRO A 17 -2.99 2.18 3.99
CA PRO A 17 -3.76 2.79 2.90
C PRO A 17 -2.92 3.10 1.65
N LEU A 18 -1.70 3.62 1.81
CA LEU A 18 -0.80 3.91 0.69
C LEU A 18 -0.40 2.63 -0.06
N TYR A 19 -0.10 1.56 0.67
CA TYR A 19 0.22 0.26 0.10
C TYR A 19 -0.98 -0.36 -0.63
N SER A 20 -2.20 -0.24 -0.09
CA SER A 20 -3.43 -0.67 -0.77
C SER A 20 -3.63 0.02 -2.12
N ARG A 21 -3.33 1.33 -2.22
CA ARG A 21 -3.42 2.08 -3.48
C ARG A 21 -2.40 1.61 -4.53
N LYS A 22 -1.16 1.31 -4.11
CA LYS A 22 -0.18 0.65 -4.98
C LYS A 22 -0.72 -0.70 -5.48
N LEU A 23 -1.24 -1.52 -4.57
CA LEU A 23 -1.77 -2.84 -4.91
C LEU A 23 -2.96 -2.75 -5.88
N CYS A 24 -3.88 -1.79 -5.71
CA CYS A 24 -4.98 -1.55 -6.64
C CYS A 24 -4.48 -1.18 -8.04
N THR A 25 -3.44 -0.36 -8.12
CA THR A 25 -2.80 0.00 -9.39
C THR A 25 -2.20 -1.22 -10.09
N GLU A 26 -1.58 -2.12 -9.33
CA GLU A 26 -0.96 -3.34 -9.87
C GLU A 26 -1.99 -4.42 -10.25
N LEU A 27 -3.05 -4.60 -9.46
CA LEU A 27 -4.06 -5.63 -9.67
C LEU A 27 -5.14 -5.22 -10.68
N TYR A 28 -5.49 -3.93 -10.72
CA TYR A 28 -6.60 -3.40 -11.53
C TYR A 28 -6.18 -2.21 -12.40
N PRO A 29 -5.13 -2.32 -13.22
CA PRO A 29 -4.52 -1.19 -13.93
C PRO A 29 -5.45 -0.48 -14.92
N ASN A 30 -6.52 -1.14 -15.38
CA ASN A 30 -7.52 -0.56 -16.28
C ASN A 30 -8.68 0.14 -15.54
N LEU A 31 -8.77 -0.02 -14.22
CA LEU A 31 -9.84 0.53 -13.37
C LEU A 31 -9.30 1.60 -12.41
N TYR A 32 -8.11 1.40 -11.87
CA TYR A 32 -7.47 2.31 -10.94
C TYR A 32 -5.98 2.43 -11.26
N ARG A 33 -5.47 3.66 -11.32
CA ARG A 33 -4.05 3.92 -11.61
C ARG A 33 -3.53 5.07 -10.77
N ASP A 34 -2.61 4.76 -9.87
CA ASP A 34 -1.97 5.70 -8.98
C ASP A 34 -0.45 5.49 -8.97
N GLU A 35 0.20 6.11 -9.95
CA GLU A 35 1.66 6.05 -10.10
C GLU A 35 2.39 6.77 -8.95
N THR A 36 1.70 7.66 -8.24
CA THR A 36 2.29 8.34 -7.09
C THR A 36 2.37 7.39 -5.90
N ALA A 37 1.35 6.58 -5.64
CA ALA A 37 1.41 5.55 -4.60
C ALA A 37 2.54 4.54 -4.87
N VAL A 38 2.69 4.08 -6.13
CA VAL A 38 3.78 3.19 -6.54
C VAL A 38 5.15 3.82 -6.23
N ARG A 39 5.37 5.05 -6.70
CA ARG A 39 6.64 5.78 -6.49
C ARG A 39 6.93 6.05 -5.00
N LEU A 40 5.92 6.42 -4.21
CA LEU A 40 6.10 6.73 -2.80
C LEU A 40 6.47 5.49 -1.99
N ILE A 41 5.84 4.34 -2.26
CA ILE A 41 6.18 3.08 -1.58
C ILE A 41 7.64 2.69 -1.82
N ASP A 42 8.16 2.86 -3.04
CA ASP A 42 9.57 2.55 -3.35
C ASP A 42 10.56 3.45 -2.60
N GLN A 43 10.12 4.63 -2.16
CA GLN A 43 10.91 5.60 -1.42
C GLN A 43 10.81 5.42 0.10
N ILE A 44 9.94 4.55 0.60
CA ILE A 44 9.75 4.31 2.04
C ILE A 44 10.58 3.10 2.49
N ASP A 45 11.24 3.25 3.63
CA ASP A 45 11.89 2.16 4.37
C ASP A 45 10.95 1.68 5.47
N TYR A 46 10.14 0.68 5.15
CA TYR A 46 9.16 0.04 6.03
C TYR A 46 9.03 -1.45 5.68
N ASP A 47 8.77 -2.30 6.67
CA ASP A 47 8.58 -3.74 6.48
C ASP A 47 7.13 -4.05 6.06
N PHE A 48 6.93 -4.26 4.76
CA PHE A 48 5.63 -4.60 4.18
C PHE A 48 5.30 -6.11 4.24
N SER A 49 6.16 -6.95 4.81
CA SER A 49 5.97 -8.42 4.76
C SER A 49 4.65 -8.89 5.38
N VAL A 50 4.14 -8.18 6.39
CA VAL A 50 2.83 -8.46 7.00
C VAL A 50 1.69 -8.09 6.03
N ALA A 51 1.77 -6.93 5.39
CA ALA A 51 0.77 -6.49 4.42
C ALA A 51 0.74 -7.41 3.18
N GLU A 52 1.91 -7.85 2.69
CA GLU A 52 2.03 -8.79 1.57
C GLU A 52 1.47 -10.19 1.85
N LYS A 53 1.65 -10.70 3.07
CA LYS A 53 1.07 -12.00 3.46
C LYS A 53 -0.45 -11.94 3.46
N ASN A 54 -1.01 -10.81 3.87
CA ASN A 54 -2.46 -10.62 4.03
C ASN A 54 -3.16 -10.22 2.71
N SER A 55 -2.46 -9.56 1.79
CA SER A 55 -3.00 -9.08 0.50
C SER A 55 -3.40 -10.20 -0.47
N ARG A 56 -3.01 -11.44 -0.18
CA ARG A 56 -3.36 -12.63 -0.95
C ARG A 56 -4.78 -13.13 -0.66
N SER A 57 -5.43 -12.66 0.39
CA SER A 57 -6.82 -13.03 0.70
C SER A 57 -7.82 -12.26 -0.15
N LEU A 58 -8.88 -12.94 -0.60
CA LEU A 58 -9.96 -12.37 -1.42
C LEU A 58 -10.59 -11.13 -0.77
N MET A 59 -10.66 -11.11 0.56
CA MET A 59 -11.27 -10.04 1.37
C MET A 59 -10.50 -8.71 1.27
N GLN A 60 -9.16 -8.75 1.23
CA GLN A 60 -8.37 -7.52 1.05
C GLN A 60 -8.36 -7.01 -0.39
N ARG A 61 -8.53 -7.87 -1.40
CA ARG A 61 -8.68 -7.40 -2.79
C ARG A 61 -9.92 -6.53 -2.97
N PHE A 62 -11.04 -6.91 -2.34
CA PHE A 62 -12.25 -6.10 -2.33
C PHE A 62 -12.15 -4.88 -1.38
N GLY A 63 -11.53 -5.03 -0.20
CA GLY A 63 -11.29 -3.89 0.69
C GLY A 63 -10.40 -2.82 0.08
N ALA A 64 -9.43 -3.17 -0.77
CA ALA A 64 -8.60 -2.20 -1.47
C ALA A 64 -9.41 -1.37 -2.51
N LEU A 65 -10.48 -1.95 -3.08
CA LEU A 65 -11.43 -1.25 -3.95
C LEU A 65 -12.37 -0.30 -3.17
N GLU A 66 -12.70 -0.59 -1.91
CA GLU A 66 -13.53 0.29 -1.07
C GLU A 66 -12.77 1.53 -0.56
N VAL A 67 -11.44 1.45 -0.48
CA VAL A 67 -10.56 2.53 0.00
C VAL A 67 -9.94 3.33 -1.17
N ALA A 68 -10.13 2.87 -2.41
CA ALA A 68 -9.61 3.47 -3.64
C ALA A 68 -10.42 4.68 -4.11
#